data_AF-A0A2V5TRH7-F1
#
_entry.id   AF-A0A2V5TRH7-F1
#
_cell.length_a   1.000
_cell.length_b   1.000
_cell.length_c   1.000
_cell.angle_alpha   90.00
_cell.angle_beta   90.00
_cell.angle_gamma   90.00
#
_symmetry.space_group_name_H-M   'P 1'
#
loop_
_entity.id
_entity.type
_entity.pdbx_description
1 polymer ?
#
loop_
_entity_poly.entity_id
_entity_poly.type
_entity_poly.pdbx_seq_one_letter_code
_entity_poly.pdbx_strand_id
1 'polypeptide(L)'
;VFISYQANVDQNGNNIIGDAANECVISVDPTNGNRMTIAWRQFNDVTSNFRQGGWGYSTDAGVHWTFPGVLQNGVFRSDPVTKSDEVGNFFYLSLQSTWPTQTFYCDDLWRSTNGGQSWVEQSPDRGAGGGDKEWFTIDKTNGPGHGFQYQADDGITCSGG
;
A
#
# COMPACT_ATOMS: atom_id res chain seq x y z
N VAL A 1 -23.14 -9.16 -19.34
CA VAL A 1 -23.13 -9.52 -17.90
C VAL A 1 -21.95 -8.79 -17.27
N PHE A 2 -22.16 -8.12 -16.14
CA PHE A 2 -21.11 -7.48 -15.34
C PHE A 2 -20.77 -8.41 -14.17
N ILE A 3 -19.47 -8.61 -13.91
CA ILE A 3 -18.96 -9.41 -12.79
C ILE A 3 -18.03 -8.52 -11.98
N SER A 4 -18.19 -8.53 -10.66
CA SER A 4 -17.32 -7.84 -9.71
C SER A 4 -16.79 -8.83 -8.70
N TYR A 5 -15.53 -8.66 -8.29
CA TYR A 5 -14.87 -9.45 -7.27
C TYR A 5 -14.54 -8.57 -6.06
N GLN A 6 -14.85 -9.04 -4.86
CA GLN A 6 -14.52 -8.38 -3.61
C GLN A 6 -13.03 -8.65 -3.29
N ALA A 7 -12.27 -7.60 -2.97
CA ALA A 7 -10.85 -7.72 -2.66
C ALA A 7 -10.56 -7.86 -1.16
N ASN A 8 -11.28 -7.10 -0.31
CA ASN A 8 -11.19 -7.26 1.14
C ASN A 8 -12.14 -8.36 1.59
N VAL A 9 -11.59 -9.55 1.86
CA VAL A 9 -12.32 -10.79 2.11
C VAL A 9 -11.74 -11.55 3.29
N ASP A 10 -12.56 -12.38 3.91
CA ASP A 10 -12.09 -13.32 4.93
C ASP A 10 -11.24 -14.46 4.33
N GLN A 11 -10.78 -15.37 5.18
CA GLN A 11 -9.95 -16.53 4.82
C GLN A 11 -10.61 -17.46 3.79
N ASN A 12 -11.94 -17.41 3.67
CA ASN A 12 -12.74 -18.24 2.78
C ASN A 12 -13.18 -17.46 1.52
N GLY A 13 -12.74 -16.21 1.34
CA GLY A 13 -13.14 -15.36 0.21
C GLY A 13 -14.51 -14.69 0.39
N ASN A 14 -15.08 -14.67 1.60
CA ASN A 14 -16.36 -14.04 1.86
C ASN A 14 -16.20 -12.56 2.25
N ASN A 15 -17.29 -11.81 2.12
CA ASN A 15 -17.38 -10.47 2.70
C ASN A 15 -17.16 -10.50 4.22
N ILE A 16 -16.36 -9.56 4.73
CA ILE A 16 -16.12 -9.39 6.15
C ILE A 16 -17.20 -8.45 6.72
N ILE A 17 -18.07 -8.96 7.59
CA ILE A 17 -19.15 -8.16 8.18
C ILE A 17 -18.57 -7.17 9.19
N GLY A 18 -18.91 -5.89 9.03
CA GLY A 18 -18.46 -4.81 9.93
C GLY A 18 -17.08 -4.25 9.61
N ASP A 19 -16.40 -4.80 8.60
CA ASP A 19 -15.14 -4.28 8.09
C ASP A 19 -15.31 -2.89 7.47
N ALA A 20 -14.25 -2.08 7.56
CA ALA A 20 -14.18 -0.78 6.91
C ALA A 20 -12.81 -0.57 6.28
N ALA A 21 -12.83 -0.20 5.00
CA ALA A 21 -11.67 0.14 4.21
C ALA A 21 -11.99 1.26 3.22
N ASN A 22 -11.06 2.17 2.96
CA ASN A 22 -11.20 3.20 1.93
C ASN A 22 -9.83 3.65 1.38
N GLU A 23 -9.85 4.59 0.42
CA GLU A 23 -8.64 5.09 -0.27
C GLU A 23 -7.79 3.96 -0.86
N CYS A 24 -8.42 3.15 -1.71
CA CYS A 24 -7.77 2.00 -2.31
C CYS A 24 -6.92 2.37 -3.53
N VAL A 25 -5.80 1.69 -3.68
CA VAL A 25 -4.88 1.77 -4.82
C VAL A 25 -4.48 0.38 -5.26
N ILE A 26 -4.33 0.16 -6.57
CA ILE A 26 -4.01 -1.16 -7.13
C ILE A 26 -2.77 -1.09 -8.02
N SER A 27 -1.92 -2.11 -7.91
CA SER A 27 -0.76 -2.34 -8.77
C SER A 27 -0.81 -3.74 -9.37
N VAL A 28 -0.28 -3.88 -10.58
CA VAL A 28 -0.22 -5.14 -11.34
C VAL A 28 1.23 -5.40 -11.75
N ASP A 29 1.69 -6.64 -11.61
CA ASP A 29 3.01 -7.06 -12.08
C ASP A 29 3.02 -7.03 -13.62
N PRO A 30 3.86 -6.20 -14.26
CA PRO A 30 3.90 -6.11 -15.72
C PRO A 30 4.50 -7.36 -16.38
N THR A 31 5.22 -8.20 -15.62
CA THR A 31 5.79 -9.46 -16.11
C THR A 31 4.82 -10.64 -15.96
N ASN A 32 3.81 -10.50 -15.10
CA ASN A 32 2.79 -11.51 -14.86
C ASN A 32 1.48 -10.88 -14.35
N GLY A 33 0.56 -10.56 -15.26
CA GLY A 33 -0.72 -9.91 -14.93
C GLY A 33 -1.64 -10.70 -13.98
N ASN A 34 -1.33 -11.97 -13.68
CA ASN A 34 -2.04 -12.71 -12.65
C ASN A 34 -1.72 -12.20 -11.24
N ARG A 35 -0.55 -11.57 -11.05
CA ARG A 35 -0.11 -11.02 -9.76
C ARG A 35 -0.54 -9.57 -9.64
N MET A 36 -1.38 -9.30 -8.65
CA MET A 36 -1.91 -7.98 -8.37
C MET A 36 -1.86 -7.73 -6.87
N THR A 37 -1.68 -6.47 -6.47
CA THR A 37 -1.87 -6.06 -5.08
C THR A 37 -2.75 -4.83 -5.03
N ILE A 38 -3.69 -4.81 -4.08
CA ILE A 38 -4.50 -3.66 -3.76
C ILE A 38 -4.21 -3.27 -2.31
N ALA A 39 -3.91 -2.01 -2.06
CA ALA A 39 -3.70 -1.45 -0.72
C ALA A 39 -4.80 -0.46 -0.39
N TRP A 40 -5.07 -0.25 0.90
CA TRP A 40 -6.13 0.63 1.40
C TRP A 40 -5.86 1.07 2.84
N ARG A 41 -6.58 2.07 3.31
CA ARG A 41 -6.67 2.36 4.74
C ARG A 41 -7.60 1.36 5.40
N GLN A 42 -7.07 0.52 6.27
CA GLN A 42 -7.80 -0.48 7.04
C GLN A 42 -8.20 0.07 8.40
N PHE A 43 -9.48 -0.06 8.75
CA PHE A 43 -10.02 0.27 10.07
C PHE A 43 -10.34 -1.03 10.82
N ASN A 44 -10.44 -1.00 12.15
CA ASN A 44 -10.84 -2.20 12.88
C ASN A 44 -12.30 -2.61 12.57
N ASP A 45 -13.17 -1.60 12.44
CA ASP A 45 -14.57 -1.76 12.06
C ASP A 45 -15.14 -0.41 11.58
N VAL A 46 -16.40 -0.42 11.12
CA VAL A 46 -17.16 0.76 10.65
C VAL A 46 -17.36 1.86 11.70
N THR A 47 -17.06 1.62 12.98
CA THR A 47 -17.13 2.62 14.06
C THR A 47 -15.77 3.17 14.46
N SER A 48 -14.67 2.63 13.90
CA SER A 48 -13.30 3.05 14.19
C SER A 48 -12.88 4.25 13.36
N ASN A 49 -12.18 5.21 14.00
CA ASN A 49 -11.45 6.28 13.30
C ASN A 49 -9.95 5.96 13.15
N PHE A 50 -9.42 5.00 13.92
CA PHE A 50 -8.05 4.55 13.81
C PHE A 50 -7.88 3.73 12.52
N ARG A 51 -6.80 4.00 11.80
CA ARG A 51 -6.52 3.41 10.48
C ARG A 51 -5.08 2.95 10.35
N GLN A 52 -4.91 1.88 9.58
CA GLN A 52 -3.67 1.15 9.38
C GLN A 52 -3.48 0.86 7.88
N GLY A 53 -2.28 0.49 7.47
CA GLY A 53 -1.98 0.18 6.08
C GLY A 53 -2.35 -1.25 5.76
N GLY A 54 -3.54 -1.48 5.19
CA GLY A 54 -4.02 -2.80 4.79
C GLY A 54 -3.66 -3.12 3.34
N TRP A 55 -3.55 -4.40 3.01
CA TRP A 55 -3.40 -4.83 1.62
C TRP A 55 -3.99 -6.21 1.36
N GLY A 56 -4.29 -6.47 0.10
CA GLY A 56 -4.65 -7.77 -0.42
C GLY A 56 -3.86 -8.08 -1.68
N TYR A 57 -3.75 -9.35 -2.01
CA TYR A 57 -3.11 -9.79 -3.24
C TYR A 57 -3.94 -10.83 -3.99
N SER A 58 -3.75 -10.89 -5.30
CA SER A 58 -4.30 -11.92 -6.18
C SER A 58 -3.17 -12.59 -6.94
N THR A 59 -3.35 -13.87 -7.23
CA THR A 59 -2.46 -14.68 -8.08
C THR A 59 -3.17 -15.23 -9.32
N ASP A 60 -4.36 -14.71 -9.63
CA ASP A 60 -5.22 -15.16 -10.72
C ASP A 60 -6.00 -14.01 -11.37
N ALA A 61 -5.31 -12.88 -11.57
CA ALA A 61 -5.81 -11.71 -12.30
C ALA A 61 -7.08 -11.09 -11.66
N GLY A 62 -7.15 -11.12 -10.33
CA GLY A 62 -8.19 -10.46 -9.55
C GLY A 62 -9.49 -11.24 -9.41
N VAL A 63 -9.50 -12.54 -9.76
CA VAL A 63 -10.67 -13.42 -9.58
C VAL A 63 -10.81 -13.82 -8.11
N HIS A 64 -9.70 -14.16 -7.45
CA HIS A 64 -9.65 -14.40 -6.01
C HIS A 64 -8.62 -13.49 -5.35
N TRP A 65 -8.94 -13.07 -4.12
CA TRP A 65 -8.12 -12.18 -3.31
C TRP A 65 -7.81 -12.83 -1.96
N THR A 66 -6.61 -12.58 -1.46
CA THR A 66 -6.20 -12.94 -0.09
C THR A 66 -5.91 -11.65 0.67
N PHE A 67 -6.49 -11.50 1.87
CA PHE A 67 -6.21 -10.41 2.81
C PHE A 67 -5.28 -10.91 3.92
N PRO A 68 -3.97 -10.58 3.91
CA PRO A 68 -3.05 -11.07 4.93
C PRO A 68 -3.09 -10.25 6.23
N GLY A 69 -3.57 -9.01 6.18
CA GLY A 69 -3.63 -8.08 7.30
C GLY A 69 -3.05 -6.70 6.98
N VAL A 70 -2.33 -6.13 7.94
CA VAL A 70 -1.86 -4.73 7.95
C VAL A 70 -0.34 -4.67 8.12
N LEU A 71 0.31 -3.67 7.50
CA LEU A 71 1.79 -3.58 7.43
C LEU A 71 2.43 -3.66 8.82
N GLN A 72 1.85 -2.91 9.76
CA GLN A 72 2.24 -2.89 11.16
C GLN A 72 0.99 -2.78 12.02
N ASN A 73 0.79 -3.75 12.92
CA ASN A 73 -0.40 -3.77 13.76
C ASN A 73 -0.33 -2.67 14.84
N GLY A 74 -1.40 -1.88 14.99
CA GLY A 74 -1.46 -0.80 15.99
C GLY A 74 -0.66 0.46 15.65
N VAL A 75 -0.07 0.54 14.46
CA VAL A 75 0.61 1.75 13.96
C VAL A 75 -0.30 2.49 13.00
N PHE A 76 -0.48 3.80 13.23
CA PHE A 76 -1.25 4.64 12.33
C PHE A 76 -0.58 4.69 10.97
N ARG A 77 -1.33 4.30 9.93
CA ARG A 77 -0.89 4.37 8.55
C ARG A 77 -2.03 4.80 7.63
N SER A 78 -1.76 5.71 6.71
CA SER A 78 -2.76 6.32 5.81
C SER A 78 -2.26 6.35 4.36
N ASP A 79 -3.10 6.90 3.50
CA ASP A 79 -2.78 7.41 2.16
C ASP A 79 -1.95 6.44 1.29
N PRO A 80 -2.34 5.16 1.21
CA PRO A 80 -1.51 4.18 0.53
C PRO A 80 -1.31 4.52 -0.94
N VAL A 81 -0.06 4.44 -1.38
CA VAL A 81 0.29 4.49 -2.80
C VAL A 81 1.04 3.22 -3.15
N THR A 82 0.66 2.57 -4.25
CA THR A 82 1.39 1.39 -4.75
C THR A 82 1.84 1.58 -6.18
N LYS A 83 3.00 0.99 -6.50
CA LYS A 83 3.50 0.79 -7.86
C LYS A 83 4.15 -0.58 -7.97
N SER A 84 4.23 -1.11 -9.19
CA SER A 84 5.17 -2.19 -9.55
C SER A 84 6.34 -1.61 -10.32
N ASP A 85 7.53 -2.21 -10.24
CA ASP A 85 8.63 -1.93 -11.17
C ASP A 85 8.49 -2.80 -12.45
N GLU A 86 9.44 -2.69 -13.37
CA GLU A 86 9.45 -3.44 -14.63
C GLU A 86 9.84 -4.92 -14.50
N VAL A 87 10.39 -5.34 -13.35
CA VAL A 87 10.78 -6.74 -13.08
C VAL A 87 9.80 -7.47 -12.18
N GLY A 88 8.71 -6.81 -11.77
CA GLY A 88 7.61 -7.43 -11.02
C GLY A 88 7.71 -7.33 -9.50
N ASN A 89 8.59 -6.48 -8.96
CA ASN A 89 8.51 -6.11 -7.56
C ASN A 89 7.40 -5.09 -7.36
N PHE A 90 6.78 -5.13 -6.18
CA PHE A 90 5.79 -4.14 -5.77
C PHE A 90 6.35 -3.24 -4.69
N PHE A 91 5.90 -2.00 -4.70
CA PHE A 91 6.27 -0.95 -3.76
C PHE A 91 5.00 -0.36 -3.16
N TYR A 92 5.01 -0.12 -1.86
CA TYR A 92 3.93 0.48 -1.09
C TYR A 92 4.53 1.61 -0.26
N LEU A 93 4.23 2.85 -0.65
CA LEU A 93 4.50 4.05 0.14
C LEU A 93 3.34 4.28 1.11
N SER A 94 3.67 4.48 2.38
CA SER A 94 2.67 4.63 3.44
C SER A 94 3.02 5.77 4.38
N LEU A 95 2.15 6.77 4.42
CA LEU A 95 2.15 7.80 5.45
C LEU A 95 1.91 7.23 6.84
N GLN A 96 2.72 7.68 7.79
CA GLN A 96 2.72 7.32 9.19
C GLN A 96 2.57 8.58 10.05
N SER A 97 1.94 8.43 11.22
CA SER A 97 1.76 9.52 12.19
C SER A 97 1.60 8.99 13.62
N THR A 98 1.49 9.89 14.59
CA THR A 98 0.96 9.53 15.92
C THR A 98 -0.57 9.47 15.91
N TRP A 99 -1.14 8.62 16.75
CA TRP A 99 -2.60 8.58 16.97
C TRP A 99 -2.92 8.92 18.43
N PRO A 100 -3.98 9.71 18.73
CA PRO A 100 -4.95 10.30 17.80
C PRO A 100 -4.55 11.67 17.23
N THR A 101 -3.47 12.26 17.74
CA THR A 101 -3.13 13.68 17.53
C THR A 101 -2.47 14.00 16.20
N GLN A 102 -1.94 13.01 15.49
CA GLN A 102 -1.29 13.16 14.19
C GLN A 102 -0.22 14.26 14.15
N THR A 103 0.81 14.11 14.99
CA THR A 103 1.82 15.16 15.22
C THR A 103 2.90 15.28 14.14
N PHE A 104 2.93 14.38 13.17
CA PHE A 104 3.87 14.38 12.03
C PHE A 104 3.26 13.64 10.83
N TYR A 105 3.80 13.83 9.63
CA TYR A 105 3.40 13.08 8.45
C TYR A 105 4.66 12.64 7.70
N CYS A 106 5.13 11.44 8.02
CA CYS A 106 6.33 10.86 7.41
C CYS A 106 5.95 9.59 6.69
N ASP A 107 6.66 9.28 5.62
CA ASP A 107 6.40 8.06 4.87
C ASP A 107 7.41 6.97 5.18
N ASP A 108 6.96 5.73 5.01
CA ASP A 108 7.80 4.57 4.89
C ASP A 108 7.58 3.89 3.56
N LEU A 109 8.68 3.45 2.96
CA LEU A 109 8.63 2.67 1.74
C LEU A 109 8.73 1.18 2.04
N TRP A 110 7.79 0.42 1.51
CA TRP A 110 7.73 -1.03 1.64
C TRP A 110 7.91 -1.67 0.28
N ARG A 111 8.58 -2.84 0.22
CA ARG A 111 8.75 -3.62 -1.00
C ARG A 111 8.28 -5.06 -0.82
N SER A 112 7.63 -5.59 -1.84
CA SER A 112 7.29 -7.00 -1.98
C SER A 112 7.97 -7.58 -3.21
N THR A 113 8.65 -8.71 -3.03
CA THR A 113 9.31 -9.47 -4.10
C THR A 113 8.60 -10.79 -4.42
N ASN A 114 7.43 -11.01 -3.82
CA ASN A 114 6.66 -12.26 -3.93
C ASN A 114 5.21 -12.05 -4.39
N GLY A 115 4.96 -11.02 -5.21
CA GLY A 115 3.64 -10.78 -5.77
C GLY A 115 2.67 -10.08 -4.83
N GLY A 116 3.16 -9.29 -3.85
CA GLY A 116 2.32 -8.60 -2.87
C GLY A 116 1.90 -9.45 -1.68
N GLN A 117 2.44 -10.66 -1.51
CA GLN A 117 2.05 -11.55 -0.41
C GLN A 117 2.60 -11.08 0.94
N SER A 118 3.82 -10.55 0.94
CA SER A 118 4.46 -9.96 2.12
C SER A 118 5.28 -8.74 1.75
N TRP A 119 5.47 -7.85 2.72
CA TRP A 119 6.15 -6.58 2.56
C TRP A 119 7.31 -6.45 3.55
N VAL A 120 8.40 -5.82 3.08
CA VAL A 120 9.56 -5.49 3.91
C VAL A 120 9.83 -4.00 3.76
N GLU A 121 9.91 -3.30 4.88
CA GLU A 121 10.30 -1.87 4.92
C GLU A 121 11.70 -1.69 4.32
N GLN A 122 11.87 -0.69 3.48
CA GLN A 122 13.11 -0.40 2.74
C GLN A 122 13.77 0.91 3.23
N SER A 123 13.03 1.76 3.92
CA SER A 123 13.55 2.93 4.62
C SER A 123 13.83 2.59 6.09
N PRO A 124 14.67 3.37 6.80
CA PRO A 124 14.51 3.52 8.25
C PRO A 124 13.08 4.00 8.57
N ASP A 125 12.56 3.70 9.76
CA ASP A 125 11.23 4.17 10.18
C ASP A 125 11.16 5.70 10.06
N ARG A 126 10.15 6.18 9.33
CA ARG A 126 9.89 7.58 8.93
C ARG A 126 10.96 8.18 8.03
N GLY A 127 11.73 7.32 7.37
CA GLY A 127 12.93 7.68 6.64
C GLY A 127 12.72 7.87 5.14
N ALA A 128 11.50 7.71 4.61
CA ALA A 128 11.22 7.92 3.19
C ALA A 128 10.79 9.37 2.86
N GLY A 129 11.02 10.32 3.77
CA GLY A 129 10.56 11.70 3.62
C GLY A 129 9.08 11.83 4.00
N GLY A 130 8.31 12.54 3.17
CA GLY A 130 6.86 12.58 3.28
C GLY A 130 6.23 13.91 3.67
N GLY A 131 4.91 13.89 3.50
CA GLY A 131 3.93 14.94 3.68
C GLY A 131 2.53 14.34 3.47
N ASP A 132 1.46 15.07 3.75
CA ASP A 132 0.12 14.52 3.48
C ASP A 132 -0.15 14.49 1.97
N LYS A 133 -1.04 13.60 1.52
CA LYS A 133 -1.41 13.42 0.10
C LYS A 133 -0.22 12.99 -0.75
N GLU A 134 0.60 12.07 -0.26
CA GLU A 134 1.76 11.57 -0.97
C GLU A 134 1.38 10.81 -2.26
N TRP A 135 2.24 10.92 -3.26
CA TRP A 135 2.23 10.13 -4.49
C TRP A 135 3.65 9.80 -4.88
N PHE A 136 3.86 8.63 -5.52
CA PHE A 136 5.14 8.33 -6.14
C PHE A 136 5.01 7.64 -7.50
N THR A 137 6.11 7.70 -8.25
CA THR A 137 6.35 6.88 -9.44
C THR A 137 7.75 6.27 -9.39
N ILE A 138 7.94 5.21 -10.17
CA ILE A 138 9.24 4.54 -10.35
C ILE A 138 9.71 4.82 -11.77
N ASP A 139 10.96 5.23 -11.94
CA ASP A 139 11.58 5.28 -13.27
C ASP A 139 11.94 3.86 -13.73
N LYS A 140 11.19 3.40 -14.73
CA LYS A 140 11.31 2.08 -15.35
C LYS A 140 12.12 2.11 -16.66
N THR A 141 12.72 3.25 -16.99
CA THR A 141 13.52 3.40 -18.21
C THR A 141 14.92 2.83 -18.00
N ASN A 142 15.64 2.55 -19.10
CA ASN A 142 17.05 2.11 -19.04
C ASN A 142 18.03 3.29 -18.85
N GLY A 143 17.58 4.41 -18.30
CA GLY A 143 18.37 5.62 -18.10
C GLY A 143 19.12 5.63 -16.76
N PRO A 144 19.91 6.70 -16.48
CA PRO A 144 20.61 6.85 -15.21
C PRO A 144 19.70 6.91 -13.97
N GLY A 145 18.42 7.25 -14.14
CA GLY A 145 17.41 7.25 -13.08
C GLY A 145 16.73 5.90 -12.87
N HIS A 146 17.10 4.85 -13.62
CA HIS A 146 16.47 3.54 -13.53
C HIS A 146 16.38 3.04 -12.07
N GLY A 147 15.16 2.67 -11.66
CA GLY A 147 14.85 2.19 -10.31
C GLY A 147 14.67 3.29 -9.27
N PHE A 148 14.86 4.57 -9.64
CA PHE A 148 14.64 5.68 -8.72
C PHE A 148 13.15 5.87 -8.48
N GLN A 149 12.83 6.25 -7.25
CA GLN A 149 11.48 6.58 -6.82
C GLN A 149 11.37 8.07 -6.66
N TYR A 150 10.34 8.65 -7.26
CA TYR A 150 10.10 10.07 -7.26
C TYR A 150 8.79 10.34 -6.56
N GLN A 151 8.87 11.05 -5.45
CA GLN A 151 7.75 11.37 -4.60
C GLN A 151 7.33 12.84 -4.74
N ALA A 152 6.04 13.09 -4.58
CA ALA A 152 5.46 14.41 -4.39
C ALA A 152 4.39 14.35 -3.30
N ASP A 153 4.35 15.38 -2.46
CA ASP A 153 3.44 15.51 -1.31
C ASP A 153 3.06 17.00 -1.11
N ASP A 154 2.12 17.27 -0.21
CA ASP A 154 1.63 18.63 0.07
C ASP A 154 2.53 19.46 1.00
N GLY A 155 3.64 18.89 1.47
CA GLY A 155 4.64 19.57 2.27
C GLY A 155 5.54 18.64 3.06
N ILE A 156 6.85 18.93 3.09
CA ILE A 156 7.83 18.09 3.77
C ILE A 156 7.74 18.31 5.29
N THR A 157 7.25 17.30 6.03
CA THR A 157 7.29 17.34 7.51
C THR A 157 8.41 16.49 8.11
N CYS A 158 9.07 15.67 7.30
CA CYS A 158 10.11 14.74 7.75
C CYS A 158 11.33 14.76 6.81
N SER A 159 12.54 14.74 7.38
CA SER A 159 13.78 14.71 6.62
C SER A 159 14.05 13.29 6.09
N GLY A 160 14.20 13.10 4.77
CA GLY A 160 14.55 11.78 4.23
C GLY A 160 14.37 11.50 2.73
N GLY A 161 14.15 12.52 1.89
CA GLY A 161 14.05 12.34 0.43
C GLY A 161 15.38 12.21 -0.28
#